data_AF-A0A163FP72-F1
#
_entry.id   AF-A0A163FP72-F1
#
_cell.length_a   1.000
_cell.length_b   1.000
_cell.length_c   1.000
_cell.angle_alpha   90.00
_cell.angle_beta   90.00
_cell.angle_gamma   90.00
#
_symmetry.space_group_name_H-M   'P 1'
#
loop_
_entity.id
_entity.type
_entity.pdbx_description
1 polymer ?
#
loop_
_entity_poly.entity_id
_entity_poly.type
_entity_poly.pdbx_seq_one_letter_code
_entity_poly.pdbx_strand_id
1 'polypeptide(L)'
;MKRKIRLSERGLLLGLYAILLFMLVQDWVPLGTLNDVDAVSQVHSFNDLLTATLINAGQIVLLVFIVRLFIGRRYPVWARLWLIIHQGFIFAGALMAWWIPYLFGVGAEEKAEPYSIMFGSTHAFLPEMNGIVPNSLHTGFHAVLLICILLSLYISFTGSTKKKKRKKSRRTH
;
A
#
# COMPACT_ATOMS: atom_id res chain seq x y z
N MET A 1 19.30 8.92 24.18
CA MET A 1 18.15 9.85 23.98
C MET A 1 16.90 9.08 23.55
N LYS A 2 15.80 9.14 24.32
CA LYS A 2 14.51 8.55 23.90
C LYS A 2 13.95 9.35 22.71
N ARG A 3 13.72 8.69 21.56
CA ARG A 3 13.10 9.32 20.39
C ARG A 3 11.62 9.55 20.66
N LYS A 4 11.10 10.76 20.39
CA LYS A 4 9.67 11.04 20.48
C LYS A 4 9.00 10.63 19.17
N ILE A 5 8.52 9.39 19.13
CA ILE A 5 7.82 8.81 17.98
C ILE A 5 6.39 9.38 17.93
N ARG A 6 5.96 9.87 16.76
CA ARG A 6 4.62 10.39 16.51
C ARG A 6 3.64 9.25 16.26
N LEU A 7 2.37 9.46 16.59
CA LEU A 7 1.29 8.51 16.26
C LEU A 7 1.23 8.22 14.76
N SER A 8 1.39 9.25 13.92
CA SER A 8 1.41 9.10 12.45
C SER A 8 2.53 8.20 11.95
N GLU A 9 3.71 8.21 12.58
CA GLU A 9 4.82 7.32 12.21
C GLU A 9 4.55 5.88 12.62
N ARG A 10 3.91 5.67 13.78
CA ARG A 10 3.47 4.32 14.22
C ARG A 10 2.39 3.77 13.30
N GLY A 11 1.40 4.60 12.95
CA GLY A 11 0.34 4.24 12.01
C GLY A 11 0.91 3.88 10.64
N LEU A 12 1.86 4.68 10.13
CA LEU A 12 2.52 4.38 8.85
C LEU A 12 3.26 3.05 8.91
N LEU A 13 4.02 2.77 9.98
CA LEU A 13 4.69 1.47 10.12
C LEU A 13 3.70 0.32 10.20
N LEU A 14 2.62 0.47 10.99
CA LEU A 14 1.60 -0.57 11.11
C LEU A 14 0.96 -0.88 9.77
N GLY A 15 0.58 0.16 9.00
CA GLY A 15 0.01 -0.02 7.67
C GLY A 15 1.00 -0.65 6.69
N LEU A 16 2.28 -0.24 6.70
CA LEU A 16 3.31 -0.88 5.87
C LEU A 16 3.56 -2.34 6.26
N TYR A 17 3.50 -2.70 7.54
CA TYR A 17 3.57 -4.10 7.97
C TYR A 17 2.33 -4.90 7.56
N ALA A 18 1.14 -4.33 7.61
CA ALA A 18 -0.07 -4.97 7.11
C ALA A 18 0.02 -5.21 5.60
N ILE A 19 0.52 -4.23 4.83
CA ILE A 19 0.78 -4.41 3.40
C ILE A 19 1.85 -5.48 3.16
N LEU A 20 2.94 -5.48 3.92
CA LEU A 20 3.98 -6.52 3.79
C LEU A 20 3.42 -7.91 4.05
N LEU A 21 2.60 -8.06 5.09
CA LEU A 21 1.93 -9.32 5.41
C LEU A 21 1.02 -9.74 4.25
N PHE A 22 0.22 -8.82 3.72
CA PHE A 22 -0.61 -9.07 2.55
C PHE A 22 0.22 -9.60 1.38
N MET A 23 1.30 -8.91 0.99
CA MET A 23 2.18 -9.32 -0.12
C MET A 23 2.79 -10.71 0.05
N LEU A 24 3.04 -11.15 1.29
CA LEU A 24 3.63 -12.45 1.58
C LEU A 24 2.61 -13.59 1.68
N VAL A 25 1.33 -13.28 1.88
CA VAL A 25 0.31 -14.27 2.25
C VAL A 25 -0.71 -14.47 1.14
N GLN A 26 -1.13 -13.42 0.45
CA GLN A 26 -2.32 -13.45 -0.41
C GLN A 26 -2.29 -14.49 -1.54
N ASP A 27 -1.11 -14.85 -2.05
CA ASP A 27 -0.97 -15.76 -3.19
C ASP A 27 -0.47 -17.14 -2.76
N TRP A 28 -0.26 -17.35 -1.45
CA TRP A 28 0.42 -18.54 -0.92
C TRP A 28 -0.38 -19.28 0.14
N VAL A 29 -1.22 -18.57 0.88
CA VAL A 29 -1.96 -19.13 2.01
C VAL A 29 -3.46 -19.01 1.73
N PRO A 30 -4.22 -20.11 1.77
CA PRO A 30 -5.67 -20.05 1.62
C PRO A 30 -6.29 -19.36 2.85
N LEU A 31 -7.01 -18.26 2.61
CA LEU A 31 -7.69 -17.46 3.63
C LEU A 31 -9.21 -17.65 3.57
N GLY A 32 -9.65 -18.85 3.20
CA GLY A 32 -11.06 -19.18 3.00
C GLY A 32 -11.63 -18.37 1.83
N THR A 33 -12.73 -17.66 2.04
CA THR A 33 -13.39 -16.91 0.98
C THR A 33 -12.66 -15.61 0.59
N LEU A 34 -11.54 -15.25 1.22
CA LEU A 34 -10.87 -13.97 0.94
C LEU A 34 -9.92 -14.01 -0.27
N ASN A 35 -9.46 -15.19 -0.68
CA ASN A 35 -8.62 -15.42 -1.84
C ASN A 35 -8.79 -16.85 -2.36
N ASP A 36 -8.43 -17.08 -3.62
CA ASP A 36 -8.44 -18.41 -4.24
C ASP A 36 -7.05 -18.71 -4.80
N VAL A 37 -6.20 -19.32 -3.96
CA VAL A 37 -4.80 -19.63 -4.31
C VAL A 37 -4.74 -20.65 -5.45
N ASP A 38 -5.67 -21.61 -5.47
CA ASP A 38 -5.71 -22.64 -6.49
C ASP A 38 -6.06 -22.03 -7.84
N ALA A 39 -7.05 -21.13 -7.90
CA ALA A 39 -7.41 -20.41 -9.13
C ALA A 39 -6.28 -19.50 -9.64
N VAL A 40 -5.58 -18.80 -8.74
CA VAL A 40 -4.41 -17.98 -9.10
C VAL A 40 -3.29 -18.85 -9.70
N SER A 41 -3.07 -20.05 -9.15
CA SER A 41 -2.05 -20.99 -9.66
C SER A 41 -2.37 -21.58 -11.04
N GLN A 42 -3.62 -21.50 -11.51
CA GLN A 42 -4.00 -21.89 -12.87
C GLN A 42 -3.62 -20.83 -13.91
N VAL A 43 -3.56 -19.56 -13.51
CA VAL A 43 -3.23 -18.44 -14.39
C VAL A 43 -1.73 -18.12 -14.36
N HIS A 44 -1.10 -18.27 -13.19
CA HIS A 44 0.29 -17.89 -12.97
C HIS A 44 1.14 -19.08 -12.56
N SER A 45 2.35 -19.17 -13.12
CA SER A 45 3.31 -20.19 -12.68
C SER A 45 3.86 -19.87 -11.29
N PHE A 46 4.39 -20.88 -10.60
CA PHE A 46 5.06 -20.69 -9.31
C PHE A 46 6.18 -19.64 -9.38
N ASN A 47 6.96 -19.61 -10.47
CA ASN A 47 8.04 -18.64 -10.65
C ASN A 47 7.51 -17.21 -10.84
N ASP A 48 6.37 -17.04 -11.50
CA ASP A 48 5.72 -15.74 -11.66
C ASP A 48 5.27 -15.22 -10.30
N LEU A 49 4.59 -16.06 -9.52
CA LEU A 49 4.11 -15.72 -8.17
C LEU A 49 5.28 -15.41 -7.23
N LEU A 50 6.34 -16.23 -7.25
CA LEU A 50 7.54 -16.00 -6.43
C LEU A 50 8.22 -14.68 -6.79
N THR A 51 8.40 -14.42 -8.09
CA THR A 51 9.04 -13.19 -8.57
C THR A 51 8.20 -11.97 -8.20
N ALA A 52 6.88 -12.00 -8.44
CA ALA A 52 5.97 -10.94 -8.07
C ALA A 52 6.00 -10.67 -6.56
N THR A 53 5.96 -11.74 -5.75
CA THR A 53 6.02 -11.66 -4.28
C THR A 53 7.32 -11.01 -3.82
N LEU A 54 8.47 -11.45 -4.33
CA LEU A 54 9.78 -10.92 -3.92
C LEU A 54 9.95 -9.45 -4.32
N ILE A 55 9.53 -9.08 -5.54
CA ILE A 55 9.59 -7.69 -6.01
C ILE A 55 8.69 -6.80 -5.14
N ASN A 56 7.43 -7.20 -4.95
CA ASN A 56 6.46 -6.41 -4.20
C ASN A 56 6.82 -6.32 -2.71
N ALA A 57 7.16 -7.44 -2.07
CA ALA A 57 7.58 -7.46 -0.67
C ALA A 57 8.88 -6.67 -0.46
N GLY A 58 9.86 -6.81 -1.36
CA GLY A 58 11.14 -6.09 -1.30
C GLY A 58 10.95 -4.57 -1.35
N GLN A 59 10.06 -4.09 -2.20
CA GLN A 59 9.68 -2.68 -2.26
C GLN A 59 9.11 -2.17 -0.92
N ILE A 60 8.21 -2.95 -0.31
CA ILE A 60 7.60 -2.57 0.98
C ILE A 60 8.61 -2.65 2.12
N VAL A 61 9.51 -3.64 2.13
CA VAL A 61 10.63 -3.72 3.09
C VAL A 61 11.51 -2.48 3.01
N LEU A 62 11.80 -1.98 1.80
CA LEU A 62 12.55 -0.74 1.62
C LEU A 62 11.82 0.47 2.25
N LEU A 63 10.50 0.58 2.07
CA LEU A 63 9.72 1.64 2.72
C LEU A 63 9.75 1.52 4.24
N VAL A 64 9.55 0.32 4.78
CA VAL A 64 9.66 0.04 6.23
C VAL A 64 11.04 0.44 6.74
N PHE A 65 12.10 0.08 6.02
CA PHE A 65 13.47 0.42 6.37
C PHE A 65 13.68 1.95 6.43
N ILE A 66 13.23 2.70 5.41
CA ILE A 66 13.30 4.17 5.39
C ILE A 66 12.56 4.77 6.58
N VAL A 67 11.33 4.31 6.87
CA VAL A 67 10.55 4.80 8.01
C VAL A 67 11.28 4.51 9.32
N ARG A 68 11.81 3.30 9.52
CA ARG A 68 12.55 2.91 10.73
C ARG A 68 13.84 3.69 10.91
N LEU A 69 14.56 3.98 9.83
CA LEU A 69 15.81 4.74 9.86
C LEU A 69 15.60 6.16 10.41
N PHE A 70 14.50 6.81 9.99
CA PHE A 70 14.19 8.20 10.31
C PHE A 70 13.11 8.38 11.38
N ILE A 71 12.57 7.31 11.96
CA ILE A 71 11.50 7.41 12.95
C ILE A 71 11.89 8.29 14.16
N GLY A 72 11.00 9.22 14.51
CA GLY A 72 11.21 10.19 15.59
C GLY A 72 12.25 11.26 15.25
N ARG A 73 12.69 11.35 13.99
CA ARG A 73 13.62 12.36 13.47
C ARG A 73 12.95 13.13 12.32
N ARG A 74 13.64 14.17 11.82
CA ARG A 74 13.20 14.86 10.60
C ARG A 74 13.63 14.01 9.41
N TYR A 75 12.67 13.61 8.58
CA TYR A 75 12.93 12.87 7.36
C TYR A 75 13.63 13.80 6.36
N PRO A 76 14.74 13.37 5.73
CA PRO A 76 15.33 14.15 4.65
C PRO A 76 14.34 14.26 3.47
N VAL A 77 14.56 15.24 2.60
CA VAL A 77 13.65 15.52 1.47
C VAL A 77 13.49 14.28 0.58
N TRP A 78 14.60 13.62 0.23
CA TRP A 78 14.58 12.41 -0.61
C TRP A 78 13.73 11.29 0.01
N ALA A 79 13.82 11.06 1.32
CA ALA A 79 13.06 9.99 1.99
C ALA A 79 11.56 10.29 1.97
N ARG A 80 11.18 11.57 2.17
CA ARG A 80 9.78 12.00 2.07
C ARG A 80 9.23 11.81 0.67
N LEU A 81 9.98 12.27 -0.34
CA LEU A 81 9.59 12.12 -1.74
C LEU A 81 9.46 10.64 -2.11
N TRP A 82 10.44 9.82 -1.72
CA TRP A 82 10.41 8.38 -2.00
C TRP A 82 9.19 7.69 -1.38
N LEU A 83 8.91 7.95 -0.10
CA LEU A 83 7.72 7.39 0.57
C LEU A 83 6.43 7.75 -0.18
N ILE A 84 6.29 9.00 -0.64
CA ILE A 84 5.07 9.43 -1.34
C ILE A 84 5.00 8.86 -2.76
N ILE A 85 6.05 9.06 -3.55
CA ILE A 85 6.08 8.70 -4.97
C ILE A 85 5.94 7.20 -5.16
N HIS A 86 6.69 6.40 -4.38
CA HIS A 86 6.71 4.95 -4.56
C HIS A 86 5.35 4.33 -4.23
N GLN A 87 4.76 4.69 -3.08
CA GLN A 87 3.40 4.25 -2.74
C GLN A 87 2.36 4.78 -3.74
N GLY A 88 2.55 6.00 -4.25
CA GLY A 88 1.71 6.59 -5.29
C GLY A 88 1.68 5.78 -6.58
N PHE A 89 2.83 5.25 -7.03
CA PHE A 89 2.88 4.36 -8.19
C PHE A 89 2.16 3.04 -7.94
N ILE A 90 2.35 2.41 -6.78
CA ILE A 90 1.63 1.18 -6.42
C ILE A 90 0.11 1.44 -6.42
N PHE A 91 -0.32 2.56 -5.84
CA PHE A 91 -1.73 2.93 -5.79
C PHE A 91 -2.31 3.27 -7.17
N ALA A 92 -1.54 3.95 -8.03
CA ALA A 92 -1.93 4.17 -9.41
C ALA A 92 -2.10 2.85 -10.18
N GLY A 93 -1.19 1.89 -9.99
CA GLY A 93 -1.32 0.54 -10.53
C GLY A 93 -2.60 -0.16 -10.05
N ALA A 94 -2.90 -0.09 -8.76
CA ALA A 94 -4.14 -0.62 -8.19
C ALA A 94 -5.40 0.03 -8.80
N LEU A 95 -5.40 1.36 -9.00
CA LEU A 95 -6.48 2.06 -9.68
C LEU A 95 -6.65 1.58 -11.12
N MET A 96 -5.56 1.48 -11.89
CA MET A 96 -5.59 1.04 -13.29
C MET A 96 -5.99 -0.43 -13.45
N ALA A 97 -5.61 -1.29 -12.51
CA ALA A 97 -5.89 -2.72 -12.57
C ALA A 97 -7.31 -3.06 -12.08
N TRP A 98 -7.83 -2.36 -11.07
CA TRP A 98 -9.08 -2.73 -10.40
C TRP A 98 -10.18 -1.68 -10.59
N TRP A 99 -9.92 -0.45 -10.14
CA TRP A 99 -10.98 0.56 -9.98
C TRP A 99 -11.40 1.23 -11.28
N ILE A 100 -10.47 1.47 -12.21
CA ILE A 100 -10.76 2.10 -13.49
C ILE A 100 -11.57 1.16 -14.41
N PRO A 101 -11.17 -0.11 -14.60
CA PRO A 101 -12.00 -1.07 -15.32
C PRO A 101 -13.38 -1.27 -14.67
N TYR A 102 -13.42 -1.36 -13.34
CA TYR A 102 -14.67 -1.53 -12.60
C TYR A 102 -15.64 -0.34 -12.77
N LEU A 103 -15.18 0.90 -12.56
CA LEU A 103 -16.04 2.09 -12.58
C LEU A 103 -16.37 2.60 -13.99
N PHE A 104 -15.44 2.46 -14.94
CA PHE A 104 -15.53 3.09 -16.25
C PHE A 104 -15.50 2.11 -17.43
N GLY A 105 -15.31 0.81 -17.19
CA GLY A 105 -15.20 -0.21 -18.24
C GLY A 105 -13.90 -0.15 -19.06
N VAL A 106 -13.02 0.81 -18.81
CA VAL A 106 -11.79 1.02 -19.59
C VAL A 106 -10.83 -0.15 -19.39
N GLY A 107 -10.58 -0.91 -20.47
CA GLY A 107 -9.72 -2.10 -20.45
C GLY A 107 -10.33 -3.28 -19.69
N ALA A 108 -11.66 -3.28 -19.48
CA ALA A 108 -12.34 -4.38 -18.80
C ALA A 108 -12.41 -5.64 -19.68
N GLU A 109 -12.57 -5.50 -21.00
CA GLU A 109 -12.65 -6.63 -21.95
C GLU A 109 -11.44 -7.58 -21.83
N GLU A 110 -10.22 -7.03 -21.74
CA GLU A 110 -8.99 -7.81 -21.61
C GLU A 110 -8.78 -8.41 -20.21
N LYS A 111 -9.48 -7.89 -19.20
CA LYS A 111 -9.27 -8.25 -17.78
C LYS A 111 -10.37 -9.13 -17.21
N ALA A 112 -11.59 -9.04 -17.71
CA ALA A 112 -12.76 -9.66 -17.11
C ALA A 112 -12.63 -11.18 -16.98
N GLU A 113 -12.14 -11.86 -18.02
CA GLU A 113 -11.98 -13.33 -17.99
C GLU A 113 -10.88 -13.78 -17.00
N PRO A 114 -9.62 -13.31 -17.08
CA PRO A 114 -8.60 -13.63 -16.08
C PRO A 114 -9.04 -13.27 -14.66
N TYR A 115 -9.75 -12.15 -14.51
CA TYR A 115 -10.26 -11.69 -13.23
C TYR A 115 -11.32 -12.63 -12.67
N SER A 116 -12.28 -13.05 -13.50
CA SER A 116 -13.32 -14.01 -13.10
C SER A 116 -12.72 -15.35 -12.69
N ILE A 117 -11.68 -15.82 -13.38
CA ILE A 117 -10.97 -17.05 -13.03
C ILE A 117 -10.35 -16.90 -11.64
N MET A 118 -9.53 -15.86 -11.43
CA MET A 118 -8.75 -15.71 -10.18
C MET A 118 -9.59 -15.28 -8.97
N PHE A 119 -10.67 -14.53 -9.18
CA PHE A 119 -11.38 -13.85 -8.10
C PHE A 119 -12.89 -14.12 -8.05
N GLY A 120 -13.48 -14.82 -9.02
CA GLY A 120 -14.93 -15.02 -9.10
C GLY A 120 -15.53 -15.83 -7.94
N SER A 121 -14.72 -16.68 -7.29
CA SER A 121 -15.07 -17.47 -6.10
C SER A 121 -14.78 -16.74 -4.78
N THR A 122 -14.22 -15.53 -4.83
CA THR A 122 -13.81 -14.78 -3.63
C THR A 122 -14.92 -13.86 -3.14
N HIS A 123 -14.89 -13.54 -1.85
CA HIS A 123 -15.86 -12.66 -1.22
C HIS A 123 -15.66 -11.22 -1.71
N ALA A 124 -16.70 -10.67 -2.30
CA ALA A 124 -16.82 -9.26 -2.62
C ALA A 124 -18.06 -8.68 -1.94
N PHE A 125 -17.94 -7.44 -1.47
CA PHE A 125 -19.06 -6.70 -0.90
C PHE A 125 -19.68 -5.71 -1.91
N LEU A 126 -18.99 -5.47 -3.03
CA LEU A 126 -19.48 -4.66 -4.14
C LEU A 126 -20.12 -5.56 -5.19
N PRO A 127 -21.15 -5.07 -5.91
CA PRO A 127 -21.72 -5.79 -7.04
C PRO A 127 -20.72 -5.89 -8.19
N GLU A 128 -20.99 -6.78 -9.15
CA GLU A 128 -20.24 -6.83 -10.39
C GLU A 128 -20.57 -5.65 -11.30
N MET A 129 -19.52 -5.05 -11.89
CA MET A 129 -19.65 -4.02 -12.92
C MET A 129 -18.61 -4.27 -14.01
N ASN A 130 -19.02 -4.22 -15.28
CA ASN A 130 -18.15 -4.40 -16.44
C ASN A 130 -17.35 -5.73 -16.42
N GLY A 131 -17.90 -6.80 -15.84
CA GLY A 131 -17.18 -8.09 -15.71
C GLY A 131 -16.09 -8.11 -14.63
N ILE A 132 -16.05 -7.09 -13.76
CA ILE A 132 -15.04 -6.94 -12.71
C ILE A 132 -15.74 -6.84 -11.34
N VAL A 133 -15.19 -7.52 -10.33
CA VAL A 133 -15.72 -7.54 -8.96
C VAL A 133 -14.60 -7.36 -7.94
N PRO A 134 -14.29 -6.12 -7.51
CA PRO A 134 -13.23 -5.86 -6.53
C PRO A 134 -13.40 -6.67 -5.24
N ASN A 135 -12.63 -7.75 -5.11
CA ASN A 135 -12.72 -8.60 -3.93
C ASN A 135 -12.34 -7.83 -2.65
N SER A 136 -12.84 -8.34 -1.53
CA SER A 136 -12.79 -7.64 -0.24
C SER A 136 -11.35 -7.49 0.27
N LEU A 137 -10.52 -8.52 0.05
CA LEU A 137 -9.14 -8.53 0.52
C LEU A 137 -8.30 -7.45 -0.19
N HIS A 138 -8.40 -7.38 -1.51
CA HIS A 138 -7.70 -6.38 -2.32
C HIS A 138 -8.23 -4.97 -2.08
N THR A 139 -9.55 -4.81 -1.94
CA THR A 139 -10.13 -3.53 -1.55
C THR A 139 -9.59 -3.05 -0.19
N GLY A 140 -9.46 -3.96 0.78
CA GLY A 140 -8.83 -3.68 2.07
C GLY A 140 -7.36 -3.26 1.93
N PHE A 141 -6.58 -3.97 1.12
CA PHE A 141 -5.20 -3.61 0.81
C PHE A 141 -5.11 -2.20 0.20
N HIS A 142 -5.96 -1.86 -0.79
CA HIS A 142 -5.99 -0.54 -1.42
C HIS A 142 -6.31 0.56 -0.41
N ALA A 143 -7.24 0.32 0.53
CA ALA A 143 -7.57 1.26 1.58
C ALA A 143 -6.39 1.49 2.54
N VAL A 144 -5.70 0.44 2.97
CA VAL A 144 -4.50 0.55 3.82
C VAL A 144 -3.40 1.32 3.10
N LEU A 145 -3.17 1.04 1.82
CA LEU A 145 -2.19 1.77 0.99
C LEU A 145 -2.53 3.26 0.89
N LEU A 146 -3.80 3.60 0.65
CA LEU A 146 -4.25 4.99 0.63
C LEU A 146 -3.99 5.69 1.97
N ILE A 147 -4.30 5.03 3.09
CA ILE A 147 -4.03 5.57 4.43
C ILE A 147 -2.52 5.80 4.63
N CYS A 148 -1.66 4.88 4.20
CA CYS A 148 -0.21 5.03 4.28
C CYS A 148 0.30 6.21 3.44
N ILE A 149 -0.26 6.45 2.25
CA ILE A 149 0.04 7.64 1.44
C ILE A 149 -0.35 8.92 2.18
N LEU A 150 -1.56 8.97 2.72
CA LEU A 150 -2.06 10.14 3.49
C LEU A 150 -1.18 10.41 4.72
N LEU A 151 -0.77 9.37 5.45
CA LEU A 151 0.16 9.50 6.58
C LEU A 151 1.55 9.97 6.12
N SER A 152 2.03 9.50 4.98
CA SER A 152 3.33 9.91 4.40
C SER A 152 3.31 11.39 3.98
N LEU A 153 2.22 11.84 3.37
CA LEU A 153 1.96 13.26 3.07
C LEU A 153 1.91 14.08 4.36
N TYR A 154 1.11 13.64 5.34
CA TYR A 154 0.98 14.32 6.62
C TYR A 154 2.33 14.48 7.33
N ILE A 155 3.13 13.41 7.44
CA ILE A 155 4.48 13.45 8.02
C ILE A 155 5.37 14.43 7.25
N SER A 156 5.23 14.46 5.93
CA SER A 156 6.05 15.29 5.05
C SER A 156 5.80 16.79 5.22
N PHE A 157 4.54 17.18 5.45
CA PHE A 157 4.14 18.59 5.59
C PHE A 157 4.13 19.09 7.05
N THR A 158 3.97 18.21 8.04
CA THR A 158 3.85 18.61 9.46
C THR A 158 5.16 18.48 10.27
N GLY A 159 6.30 18.69 9.61
CA GLY A 159 7.63 18.52 10.23
C GLY A 159 7.81 19.28 11.56
N SER A 160 8.59 18.70 12.48
CA SER A 160 8.78 19.13 13.88
C SER A 160 8.85 20.66 14.04
N THR A 161 7.77 21.23 14.57
CA THR A 161 7.49 22.65 14.81
C THR A 161 8.37 23.28 15.91
N LYS A 162 9.58 22.78 16.14
CA LYS A 162 10.47 23.28 17.22
C LYS A 162 11.39 24.43 16.82
N LYS A 163 11.56 24.76 15.53
CA LYS A 163 12.48 25.86 15.13
C LYS A 163 11.88 27.27 15.19
N LYS A 164 10.55 27.46 15.23
CA LYS A 164 9.95 28.82 15.29
C LYS A 164 9.96 29.45 16.69
N LYS A 165 9.84 28.69 17.78
CA LYS A 165 9.86 29.27 19.15
C LYS A 165 11.25 29.70 19.63
N ARG A 166 12.33 29.02 19.20
CA ARG A 166 13.68 29.31 19.71
C ARG A 166 14.38 30.51 19.04
N LYS A 167 13.90 30.95 17.86
CA LYS A 167 14.41 32.14 17.17
C LYS A 167 13.74 33.44 17.63
N LYS A 168 12.54 33.37 18.22
CA LYS A 168 11.80 34.55 18.76
C LYS A 168 12.31 34.97 20.15
N SER A 169 12.78 34.02 20.95
CA SER A 169 13.34 34.28 22.30
C SER A 169 14.79 34.80 22.28
N ARG A 170 15.53 34.67 21.18
CA ARG A 170 16.90 35.22 21.03
C ARG A 170 16.97 36.61 20.38
N ARG A 171 15.81 37.20 20.04
CA ARG A 171 15.70 38.57 19.49
C ARG A 171 15.05 39.54 20.49
N THR A 172 14.89 39.11 21.74
CA THR A 172 14.21 39.86 22.81
C THR A 172 15.12 40.08 24.02
N HIS A 173 16.43 39.90 23.86
CA HIS A 173 17.46 40.33 24.80
C HIS A 173 18.52 41.10 24.05
#